data_AF-A0A934HSK9-F1
#
_entry.id   AF-A0A934HSK9-F1
#
_cell.length_a   1.000
_cell.length_b   1.000
_cell.length_c   1.000
_cell.angle_alpha   90.00
_cell.angle_beta   90.00
_cell.angle_gamma   90.00
#
_symmetry.space_group_name_H-M   'P 1'
#
loop_
_entity.id
_entity.type
_entity.pdbx_description
1 polymer ?
#
loop_
_entity_poly.entity_id
_entity_poly.type
_entity_poly.pdbx_seq_one_letter_code
_entity_poly.pdbx_strand_id
1 'polypeptide(L)'
;MIRIFTDWPEQLISSISIIIGAIVGGVFSWIITKKSTDRTIEVQNKIFEDNRKYTEKIRVRRSREYANIIRLDICTALFNSIRILKSIKNKFDIDVYPIPMDRDYSIDVAYLKSQFQLRELSYIYQLYGIIEKLNKDTNKFRYFNEEDYNNVKMGCQMFLKKLYGDNLNNILEFDIEEVSYEELYDNELIKAGYKEVLRKLDNICNTE
;
A
#
# COMPACT_ATOMS: atom_id res chain seq x y z
N MET A 1 66.87 -10.69 -65.62
CA MET A 1 66.24 -9.46 -65.09
C MET A 1 64.85 -9.27 -65.69
N ILE A 2 63.96 -10.28 -65.60
CA ILE A 2 62.56 -10.22 -66.09
C ILE A 2 61.68 -11.11 -65.19
N ARG A 3 61.62 -10.79 -63.89
CA ARG A 3 60.61 -11.35 -62.96
C ARG A 3 60.00 -10.27 -62.06
N ILE A 4 60.61 -9.09 -62.00
CA ILE A 4 60.13 -7.97 -61.17
C ILE A 4 58.93 -7.25 -61.81
N PHE A 5 58.68 -7.44 -63.11
CA PHE A 5 57.60 -6.76 -63.83
C PHE A 5 56.30 -7.58 -64.02
N THR A 6 56.30 -8.88 -63.71
CA THR A 6 55.13 -9.77 -63.89
C THR A 6 54.26 -9.92 -62.63
N ASP A 7 54.80 -9.64 -61.44
CA ASP A 7 54.12 -9.88 -60.15
C ASP A 7 53.32 -8.66 -59.64
N TRP A 8 53.57 -7.48 -60.20
CA TRP A 8 52.84 -6.24 -59.90
C TRP A 8 51.33 -6.31 -60.16
N PRO A 9 50.83 -6.85 -61.29
CA PRO A 9 49.40 -6.92 -61.54
C PRO A 9 48.68 -7.85 -60.55
N GLU A 10 49.27 -8.99 -60.17
CA GLU A 10 48.65 -9.94 -59.23
C GLU A 10 48.55 -9.37 -57.81
N GLN A 11 49.61 -8.70 -57.35
CA GLN A 11 49.64 -8.05 -56.02
C GLN A 11 48.67 -6.87 -55.93
N LEU A 12 48.50 -6.10 -57.02
CA LEU A 12 47.51 -5.03 -57.11
C LEU A 12 46.07 -5.57 -57.13
N ILE A 13 45.80 -6.63 -57.89
CA ILE A 13 44.48 -7.29 -57.93
C ILE A 13 44.13 -7.88 -56.56
N SER A 14 45.08 -8.50 -55.88
CA SER A 14 44.92 -9.01 -54.51
C SER A 14 44.63 -7.89 -53.51
N SER A 15 45.39 -6.79 -53.54
CA SER A 15 45.18 -5.65 -52.63
C SER A 15 43.82 -4.97 -52.87
N ILE A 16 43.41 -4.80 -54.12
CA ILE A 16 42.11 -4.21 -54.48
C ILE A 16 40.96 -5.12 -54.06
N SER A 17 41.09 -6.43 -54.23
CA SER A 17 40.07 -7.39 -53.79
C SER A 17 39.91 -7.44 -52.27
N ILE A 18 41.00 -7.29 -51.50
CA ILE A 18 40.95 -7.14 -50.03
C ILE A 18 40.22 -5.85 -49.64
N ILE A 19 40.53 -4.73 -50.29
CA ILE A 19 39.89 -3.43 -50.01
C ILE A 19 38.39 -3.48 -50.34
N ILE A 20 38.01 -4.02 -51.50
CA ILE A 20 36.60 -4.16 -51.90
C ILE A 20 35.87 -5.11 -50.95
N GLY A 21 36.47 -6.25 -50.60
CA GLY A 21 35.91 -7.20 -49.64
C GLY A 21 35.68 -6.56 -48.26
N ALA A 22 36.62 -5.73 -47.79
CA ALA A 22 36.50 -5.01 -46.53
C ALA A 22 35.37 -3.95 -46.57
N ILE A 23 35.25 -3.21 -47.67
CA ILE A 23 34.18 -2.21 -47.84
C ILE A 23 32.81 -2.91 -47.88
N VAL A 24 32.67 -3.96 -48.69
CA VAL A 24 31.43 -4.73 -48.82
C VAL A 24 31.06 -5.36 -47.47
N GLY A 25 32.02 -6.02 -46.81
CA GLY A 25 31.82 -6.61 -45.48
C GLY A 25 31.42 -5.56 -44.43
N GLY A 26 32.05 -4.38 -44.45
CA GLY A 26 31.70 -3.26 -43.57
C GLY A 26 30.29 -2.74 -43.80
N VAL A 27 29.87 -2.57 -45.06
CA VAL A 27 28.52 -2.11 -45.41
C VAL A 27 27.46 -3.11 -44.98
N PHE A 28 27.62 -4.40 -45.31
CA PHE A 28 26.66 -5.42 -44.91
C PHE A 28 26.63 -5.62 -43.39
N SER A 29 27.78 -5.56 -42.71
CA SER A 29 27.87 -5.61 -41.25
C SER A 29 27.12 -4.44 -40.62
N TRP A 30 27.30 -3.22 -41.13
CA TRP A 30 26.57 -2.04 -40.65
C TRP A 30 25.05 -2.17 -40.84
N ILE A 31 24.60 -2.65 -42.01
CA ILE A 31 23.16 -2.87 -42.28
C ILE A 31 22.57 -3.89 -41.30
N ILE A 32 23.25 -5.02 -41.08
CA ILE A 32 22.79 -6.07 -40.16
C ILE A 32 22.77 -5.55 -38.73
N THR A 33 23.84 -4.91 -38.28
CA THR A 33 23.96 -4.34 -36.93
C THR A 33 22.89 -3.29 -36.70
N LYS A 34 22.68 -2.35 -37.63
CA LYS A 34 21.64 -1.33 -37.51
C LYS A 34 20.25 -1.95 -37.35
N LYS A 35 19.89 -2.89 -38.23
CA LYS A 35 18.58 -3.58 -38.17
C LYS A 35 18.41 -4.39 -36.87
N SER A 36 19.47 -5.03 -36.39
CA SER A 36 19.48 -5.77 -35.12
C SER A 36 19.31 -4.83 -33.92
N THR A 37 20.01 -3.70 -33.92
CA THR A 37 19.93 -2.67 -32.88
C THR A 37 18.54 -2.06 -32.82
N ASP A 38 17.97 -1.67 -33.97
CA ASP A 38 16.61 -1.09 -34.04
C ASP A 38 15.57 -2.05 -33.46
N ARG A 39 15.64 -3.33 -33.84
CA ARG A 39 14.75 -4.38 -33.31
C ARG A 39 14.96 -4.62 -31.81
N THR A 40 16.21 -4.56 -31.35
CA THR A 40 16.54 -4.70 -29.93
C THR A 40 15.95 -3.56 -29.12
N ILE A 41 16.06 -2.32 -29.61
CA ILE A 41 15.46 -1.13 -28.98
C ILE A 41 13.94 -1.27 -28.91
N GLU A 42 13.29 -1.70 -30.00
CA GLU A 42 11.84 -1.92 -30.03
C GLU A 42 11.39 -2.95 -28.98
N VAL A 43 12.08 -4.09 -28.91
CA VAL A 43 11.78 -5.15 -27.92
C VAL A 43 12.02 -4.64 -26.50
N GLN A 44 13.12 -3.93 -26.25
CA GLN A 44 13.42 -3.35 -24.94
C GLN A 44 12.37 -2.33 -24.51
N ASN A 45 11.92 -1.46 -25.43
CA ASN A 45 10.86 -0.49 -25.15
C ASN A 45 9.55 -1.20 -24.80
N LYS A 46 9.18 -2.24 -25.54
CA LYS A 46 7.99 -3.04 -25.23
C LYS A 46 8.09 -3.73 -23.86
N ILE A 47 9.24 -4.33 -23.55
CA ILE A 47 9.49 -4.93 -22.22
C ILE A 47 9.39 -3.87 -21.12
N PHE A 48 9.93 -2.68 -21.34
CA PHE A 48 9.86 -1.58 -20.38
C PHE A 48 8.41 -1.14 -20.12
N GLU A 49 7.61 -0.98 -21.18
CA GLU A 49 6.19 -0.64 -21.06
C GLU A 49 5.39 -1.73 -20.34
N ASP A 50 5.61 -3.00 -20.68
CA ASP A 50 4.93 -4.12 -20.04
C ASP A 50 5.31 -4.24 -18.56
N ASN A 51 6.59 -4.06 -18.22
CA ASN A 51 7.07 -4.00 -16.84
C ASN A 51 6.46 -2.84 -16.06
N ARG A 52 6.31 -1.66 -16.69
CA ARG A 52 5.65 -0.52 -16.07
C ARG A 52 4.18 -0.82 -15.76
N LYS A 53 3.42 -1.34 -16.73
CA LYS A 53 2.02 -1.75 -16.55
C LYS A 53 1.89 -2.80 -15.44
N TYR A 54 2.80 -3.77 -15.42
CA TYR A 54 2.82 -4.81 -14.39
C TYR A 54 3.09 -4.24 -12.99
N THR A 55 4.05 -3.33 -12.87
CA THR A 55 4.38 -2.65 -11.62
C THR A 55 3.22 -1.80 -11.10
N GLU A 56 2.53 -1.09 -12.01
CA GLU A 56 1.33 -0.32 -11.66
C GLU A 56 0.21 -1.24 -11.15
N LYS A 57 -0.03 -2.39 -11.80
CA LYS A 57 -1.02 -3.39 -11.32
C LYS A 57 -0.69 -3.93 -9.93
N ILE A 58 0.58 -4.29 -9.68
CA ILE A 58 1.02 -4.75 -8.35
C ILE A 58 0.79 -3.65 -7.31
N ARG A 59 1.14 -2.41 -7.64
CA ARG A 59 0.99 -1.28 -6.73
C ARG A 59 -0.46 -1.03 -6.35
N VAL A 60 -1.38 -1.09 -7.32
CA VAL A 60 -2.83 -0.96 -7.07
C VAL A 60 -3.29 -2.09 -6.16
N ARG A 61 -2.94 -3.35 -6.48
CA ARG A 61 -3.32 -4.50 -5.65
C ARG A 61 -2.84 -4.36 -4.21
N ARG A 62 -1.57 -4.01 -4.00
CA ARG A 62 -1.02 -3.80 -2.64
C ARG A 62 -1.72 -2.67 -1.91
N SER A 63 -1.97 -1.55 -2.59
CA SER A 63 -2.73 -0.44 -2.00
C SER A 63 -4.11 -0.88 -1.51
N ARG A 64 -4.81 -1.74 -2.25
CA ARG A 64 -6.10 -2.32 -1.81
C ARG A 64 -5.94 -3.22 -0.58
N GLU A 65 -4.94 -4.11 -0.60
CA GLU A 65 -4.63 -4.99 0.52
C GLU A 65 -4.35 -4.19 1.80
N TYR A 66 -3.49 -3.17 1.72
CA TYR A 66 -3.14 -2.30 2.85
C TYR A 66 -4.28 -1.39 3.30
N ALA A 67 -5.07 -0.84 2.38
CA ALA A 67 -6.27 -0.10 2.74
C ALA A 67 -7.25 -0.98 3.53
N ASN A 68 -7.42 -2.23 3.11
CA ASN A 68 -8.31 -3.17 3.79
C ASN A 68 -7.81 -3.54 5.19
N ILE A 69 -6.50 -3.76 5.37
CA ILE A 69 -5.91 -4.01 6.70
C ILE A 69 -6.20 -2.83 7.64
N ILE A 70 -5.89 -1.61 7.18
CA ILE A 70 -6.12 -0.39 7.97
C ILE A 70 -7.61 -0.21 8.31
N ARG A 71 -8.48 -0.42 7.32
CA ARG A 71 -9.94 -0.33 7.50
C ARG A 71 -10.39 -1.33 8.57
N LEU A 72 -9.97 -2.59 8.46
CA LEU A 72 -10.32 -3.69 9.37
C LEU A 72 -9.86 -3.41 10.80
N ASP A 73 -8.61 -2.97 11.00
CA ASP A 73 -8.09 -2.62 12.32
C ASP A 73 -8.93 -1.52 12.97
N ILE A 74 -9.18 -0.43 12.24
CA ILE A 74 -9.93 0.73 12.78
C ILE A 74 -11.37 0.33 13.11
N CYS A 75 -12.07 -0.36 12.21
CA CYS A 75 -13.47 -0.71 12.43
C CYS A 75 -13.62 -1.77 13.52
N THR A 76 -12.67 -2.71 13.63
CA THR A 76 -12.67 -3.69 14.72
C THR A 76 -12.41 -3.00 16.06
N ALA A 77 -11.46 -2.07 16.12
CA ALA A 77 -11.22 -1.27 17.31
C ALA A 77 -12.45 -0.44 17.69
N LEU A 78 -13.18 0.10 16.70
CA LEU A 78 -14.39 0.88 16.89
C LEU A 78 -15.52 0.03 17.49
N PHE A 79 -15.83 -1.08 16.82
CA PHE A 79 -16.84 -2.04 17.24
C PHE A 79 -16.56 -2.56 18.66
N ASN A 80 -15.34 -3.05 18.91
CA ASN A 80 -14.97 -3.58 20.22
C ASN A 80 -14.92 -2.50 21.29
N SER A 81 -14.49 -1.27 20.99
CA SER A 81 -14.51 -0.18 21.97
C SER A 81 -15.94 0.15 22.41
N ILE A 82 -16.90 0.18 21.48
CA ILE A 82 -18.32 0.39 21.82
C ILE A 82 -18.83 -0.78 22.66
N ARG A 83 -18.58 -2.01 22.21
CA ARG A 83 -19.03 -3.22 22.91
C ARG A 83 -18.49 -3.34 24.32
N ILE A 84 -17.19 -3.07 24.52
CA ILE A 84 -16.55 -3.04 25.85
C ILE A 84 -17.19 -1.98 26.73
N LEU A 85 -17.41 -0.76 26.21
CA LEU A 85 -18.00 0.32 27.01
C LEU A 85 -19.47 0.07 27.36
N LYS A 86 -20.23 -0.62 26.50
CA LYS A 86 -21.61 -1.03 26.77
C LYS A 86 -21.70 -2.23 27.73
N SER A 87 -20.71 -3.12 27.74
CA SER A 87 -20.69 -4.27 28.66
C SER A 87 -20.40 -3.87 30.11
N ILE A 88 -19.91 -2.64 30.34
CA ILE A 88 -19.62 -2.10 31.67
C ILE A 88 -20.91 -1.92 32.48
N LYS A 89 -21.27 -2.95 33.26
CA LYS A 89 -22.36 -2.85 34.24
C LYS A 89 -21.87 -2.46 35.63
N ASN A 90 -20.74 -3.02 36.06
CA ASN A 90 -20.10 -2.78 37.36
C ASN A 90 -18.55 -2.85 37.22
N LYS A 91 -17.79 -2.43 38.26
CA LYS A 91 -16.31 -2.37 38.24
C LYS A 91 -15.58 -3.70 37.93
N PHE A 92 -16.29 -4.84 38.01
CA PHE A 92 -15.70 -6.18 37.86
C PHE A 92 -16.44 -7.05 36.84
N ASP A 93 -17.33 -6.47 36.04
CA ASP A 93 -18.14 -7.17 35.05
C ASP A 93 -17.97 -6.46 33.69
N ILE A 94 -16.85 -6.76 33.03
CA ILE A 94 -16.56 -6.36 31.66
C ILE A 94 -16.13 -7.60 30.89
N ASP A 95 -16.81 -7.84 29.78
CA ASP A 95 -16.30 -8.67 28.72
C ASP A 95 -15.25 -7.87 27.92
N VAL A 96 -13.97 -8.19 28.13
CA VAL A 96 -12.86 -7.56 27.39
C VAL A 96 -12.66 -8.33 26.10
N TYR A 97 -12.83 -7.64 24.99
CA TYR A 97 -12.56 -8.17 23.66
C TYR A 97 -11.16 -7.73 23.20
N PRO A 98 -10.37 -8.63 22.57
CA PRO A 98 -9.08 -8.24 22.02
C PRO A 98 -9.27 -7.21 20.91
N ILE A 99 -8.44 -6.18 20.90
CA ILE A 99 -8.39 -5.19 19.82
C ILE A 99 -7.16 -5.52 18.96
N PRO A 100 -7.33 -6.22 17.82
CA PRO A 100 -6.22 -6.55 16.94
C PRO A 100 -5.65 -5.30 16.27
N MET A 101 -4.39 -5.42 15.83
CA MET A 101 -3.67 -4.37 15.11
C MET A 101 -2.56 -5.02 14.30
N ASP A 102 -2.38 -4.59 13.05
CA ASP A 102 -1.16 -4.90 12.31
C ASP A 102 0.04 -4.17 12.92
N ARG A 103 1.13 -4.90 13.19
CA ARG A 103 2.33 -4.33 13.84
C ARG A 103 3.15 -3.44 12.91
N ASP A 104 3.03 -3.67 11.62
CA ASP A 104 3.78 -2.99 10.58
C ASP A 104 2.92 -1.95 9.84
N TYR A 105 1.85 -1.45 10.47
CA TYR A 105 0.90 -0.47 9.92
C TYR A 105 1.58 0.77 9.31
N SER A 106 2.79 1.11 9.74
CA SER A 106 3.58 2.19 9.15
C SER A 106 3.89 1.96 7.65
N ILE A 107 4.12 0.70 7.25
CA ILE A 107 4.31 0.28 5.86
C ILE A 107 2.99 0.44 5.12
N ASP A 108 1.90 -0.05 5.69
CA ASP A 108 0.55 0.02 5.10
C ASP A 108 0.17 1.47 4.78
N VAL A 109 0.35 2.37 5.76
CA VAL A 109 0.08 3.81 5.61
C VAL A 109 0.99 4.44 4.55
N ALA A 110 2.27 4.04 4.47
CA ALA A 110 3.19 4.55 3.47
C ALA A 110 2.78 4.19 2.03
N TYR A 111 2.17 3.02 1.81
CA TYR A 111 1.64 2.63 0.51
C TYR A 111 0.43 3.47 0.07
N LEU A 112 -0.31 4.05 1.01
CA LEU A 112 -1.46 4.91 0.75
C LEU A 112 -1.09 6.37 0.38
N LYS A 113 0.20 6.74 0.42
CA LYS A 113 0.65 8.13 0.21
C LYS A 113 0.22 8.78 -1.12
N SER A 114 -0.07 7.98 -2.15
CA SER A 114 -0.52 8.50 -3.45
C SER A 114 -2.03 8.76 -3.51
N GLN A 115 -2.79 8.29 -2.54
CA GLN A 115 -4.26 8.40 -2.49
C GLN A 115 -4.73 9.37 -1.39
N PHE A 116 -3.88 9.62 -0.39
CA PHE A 116 -4.20 10.46 0.76
C PHE A 116 -3.24 11.63 0.89
N GLN A 117 -3.76 12.76 1.34
CA GLN A 117 -2.97 13.92 1.74
C GLN A 117 -2.29 13.67 3.09
N LEU A 118 -1.23 14.42 3.37
CA LEU A 118 -0.50 14.29 4.64
C LEU A 118 -1.39 14.46 5.88
N ARG A 119 -2.35 15.38 5.83
CA ARG A 119 -3.34 15.60 6.91
C ARG A 119 -4.19 14.35 7.16
N GLU A 120 -4.57 13.66 6.10
CA GLU A 120 -5.41 12.46 6.17
C GLU A 120 -4.62 11.25 6.68
N LEU A 121 -3.38 11.09 6.21
CA LEU A 121 -2.45 10.10 6.76
C LEU A 121 -2.20 10.33 8.25
N SER A 122 -2.10 11.60 8.68
CA SER A 122 -1.99 11.95 10.10
C SER A 122 -3.20 11.48 10.91
N TYR A 123 -4.41 11.50 10.34
CA TYR A 123 -5.59 10.97 11.02
C TYR A 123 -5.48 9.46 11.23
N ILE A 124 -5.01 8.71 10.24
CA ILE A 124 -4.78 7.27 10.37
C ILE A 124 -3.74 6.99 11.47
N TYR A 125 -2.60 7.69 11.47
CA TYR A 125 -1.58 7.55 12.51
C TYR A 125 -2.10 7.88 13.92
N GLN A 126 -2.94 8.90 14.05
CA GLN A 126 -3.55 9.25 15.34
C GLN A 126 -4.48 8.15 15.86
N LEU A 127 -5.21 7.47 14.98
CA LEU A 127 -6.04 6.32 15.36
C LEU A 127 -5.16 5.14 15.77
N TYR A 128 -4.14 4.81 14.96
CA TYR A 128 -3.21 3.73 15.29
C TYR A 128 -2.47 3.94 16.61
N GLY A 129 -2.08 5.17 16.96
CA GLY A 129 -1.46 5.43 18.26
C GLY A 129 -2.37 5.06 19.45
N ILE A 130 -3.69 5.21 19.30
CA ILE A 130 -4.66 4.80 20.34
C ILE A 130 -4.92 3.29 20.26
N ILE A 131 -5.08 2.73 19.05
CA ILE A 131 -5.27 1.30 18.82
C ILE A 131 -4.09 0.49 19.36
N GLU A 132 -2.86 0.95 19.19
CA GLU A 132 -1.65 0.30 19.71
C GLU A 132 -1.67 0.22 21.24
N LYS A 133 -2.08 1.31 21.91
CA LYS A 133 -2.27 1.31 23.36
C LYS A 133 -3.36 0.31 23.76
N LEU A 134 -4.50 0.37 23.09
CA LEU A 134 -5.64 -0.52 23.36
C LEU A 134 -5.26 -2.00 23.17
N ASN A 135 -4.58 -2.34 22.07
CA ASN A 135 -4.07 -3.68 21.82
C ASN A 135 -3.19 -4.17 22.98
N LYS A 136 -2.24 -3.35 23.45
CA LYS A 136 -1.37 -3.69 24.59
C LYS A 136 -2.18 -3.91 25.87
N ASP A 137 -3.14 -3.03 26.16
CA ASP A 137 -3.94 -3.07 27.37
C ASP A 137 -4.88 -4.28 27.38
N THR A 138 -5.58 -4.54 26.27
CA THR A 138 -6.50 -5.69 26.15
C THR A 138 -5.75 -7.02 26.21
N ASN A 139 -4.54 -7.10 25.63
CA ASN A 139 -3.74 -8.32 25.64
C ASN A 139 -3.10 -8.63 27.00
N LYS A 140 -2.88 -7.61 27.84
CA LYS A 140 -2.30 -7.75 29.19
C LYS A 140 -3.36 -7.75 30.30
N PHE A 141 -4.63 -7.67 29.93
CA PHE A 141 -5.72 -7.50 30.87
C PHE A 141 -5.81 -8.66 31.87
N ARG A 142 -5.89 -8.32 33.16
CA ARG A 142 -6.16 -9.29 34.23
C ARG A 142 -7.51 -9.01 34.85
N TYR A 143 -8.36 -10.04 34.88
CA TYR A 143 -9.64 -9.98 35.57
C TYR A 143 -9.44 -9.60 37.05
N PHE A 144 -10.39 -8.83 37.59
CA PHE A 144 -10.37 -8.31 38.97
C PHE A 144 -9.22 -7.33 39.29
N ASN A 145 -8.50 -6.84 38.28
CA ASN A 145 -7.54 -5.75 38.44
C ASN A 145 -8.18 -4.39 38.06
N GLU A 146 -8.32 -3.49 39.02
CA GLU A 146 -8.96 -2.18 38.80
C GLU A 146 -8.14 -1.25 37.89
N GLU A 147 -6.81 -1.37 37.89
CA GLU A 147 -5.94 -0.58 37.01
C GLU A 147 -6.10 -1.00 35.55
N ASP A 148 -6.04 -2.31 35.27
CA ASP A 148 -6.22 -2.86 33.92
C ASP A 148 -7.62 -2.49 33.37
N TYR A 149 -8.66 -2.55 34.22
CA TYR A 149 -10.01 -2.09 33.91
C TYR A 149 -10.04 -0.61 33.51
N ASN A 150 -9.46 0.26 34.34
CA ASN A 150 -9.48 1.70 34.09
C ASN A 150 -8.69 2.06 32.83
N ASN A 151 -7.58 1.34 32.57
CA ASN A 151 -6.75 1.54 31.39
C ASN A 151 -7.50 1.21 30.09
N VAL A 152 -8.18 0.05 30.04
CA VAL A 152 -8.98 -0.36 28.88
C VAL A 152 -10.17 0.59 28.69
N LYS A 153 -10.92 0.89 29.75
CA LYS A 153 -12.06 1.82 29.71
C LYS A 153 -11.66 3.19 29.18
N MET A 154 -10.59 3.77 29.74
CA MET A 154 -10.07 5.07 29.32
C MET A 154 -9.59 5.01 27.87
N GLY A 155 -8.90 3.94 27.46
CA GLY A 155 -8.48 3.75 26.07
C GLY A 155 -9.65 3.74 25.10
N CYS A 156 -10.71 3.01 25.41
CA CYS A 156 -11.91 2.92 24.56
C CYS A 156 -12.60 4.30 24.48
N GLN A 157 -12.74 4.99 25.62
CA GLN A 157 -13.31 6.35 25.64
C GLN A 157 -12.47 7.34 24.84
N MET A 158 -11.15 7.29 24.95
CA MET A 158 -10.25 8.12 24.16
C MET A 158 -10.40 7.86 22.66
N PHE A 159 -10.47 6.59 22.26
CA PHE A 159 -10.65 6.20 20.86
C PHE A 159 -11.96 6.71 20.29
N LEU A 160 -13.08 6.43 20.96
CA LEU A 160 -14.40 6.89 20.52
C LEU A 160 -14.51 8.42 20.55
N LYS A 161 -14.01 9.10 21.59
CA LYS A 161 -14.01 10.57 21.66
C LYS A 161 -13.14 11.20 20.56
N LYS A 162 -12.10 10.50 20.10
CA LYS A 162 -11.28 10.96 18.97
C LYS A 162 -12.12 11.04 17.70
N LEU A 163 -12.89 9.99 17.40
CA LEU A 163 -13.73 9.87 16.21
C LEU A 163 -15.03 10.68 16.29
N TYR A 164 -15.77 10.57 17.40
CA TYR A 164 -17.12 11.12 17.57
C TYR A 164 -17.16 12.47 18.31
N GLY A 165 -16.10 12.83 19.04
CA GLY A 165 -16.07 14.06 19.81
C GLY A 165 -17.13 14.08 20.90
N ASP A 166 -18.01 15.07 20.85
CA ASP A 166 -19.08 15.27 21.83
C ASP A 166 -20.23 14.27 21.66
N ASN A 167 -20.30 13.59 20.50
CA ASN A 167 -21.29 12.55 20.21
C ASN A 167 -20.96 11.18 20.84
N LEU A 168 -20.04 11.13 21.81
CA LEU A 168 -19.63 9.88 22.47
C LEU A 168 -20.80 9.14 23.12
N ASN A 169 -21.69 9.84 23.80
CA ASN A 169 -22.82 9.19 24.47
C ASN A 169 -23.82 8.62 23.46
N ASN A 170 -24.09 9.37 22.38
CA ASN A 170 -25.03 8.97 21.33
C ASN A 170 -24.58 7.66 20.64
N ILE A 171 -23.28 7.48 20.38
CA ILE A 171 -22.80 6.24 19.77
C ILE A 171 -22.88 5.03 20.71
N LEU A 172 -22.87 5.25 22.03
CA LEU A 172 -23.04 4.16 23.01
C LEU A 172 -24.50 3.69 23.12
N GLU A 173 -25.46 4.51 22.69
CA GLU A 173 -26.87 4.13 22.60
C GLU A 173 -27.16 3.29 21.34
N PHE A 174 -26.30 3.38 20.32
CA PHE A 174 -26.45 2.66 19.06
C PHE A 174 -26.47 1.15 19.29
N ASP A 175 -27.38 0.43 18.61
CA ASP A 175 -27.34 -1.03 18.62
C ASP A 175 -26.20 -1.51 17.74
N ILE A 176 -25.16 -2.03 18.39
CA ILE A 176 -23.93 -2.41 17.71
C ILE A 176 -24.01 -3.85 17.18
N GLU A 177 -24.93 -4.68 17.67
CA GLU A 177 -24.98 -6.10 17.27
C GLU A 177 -25.58 -6.30 15.88
N GLU A 178 -26.38 -5.35 15.39
CA GLU A 178 -26.98 -5.36 14.05
C GLU A 178 -26.30 -4.39 13.07
N VAL A 179 -25.26 -3.67 13.50
CA VAL A 179 -24.62 -2.63 12.68
C VAL A 179 -23.83 -3.24 11.53
N SER A 180 -24.01 -2.69 10.33
CA SER A 180 -23.13 -3.00 9.22
C SER A 180 -21.78 -2.31 9.37
N TYR A 181 -20.80 -2.80 8.61
CA TYR A 181 -19.46 -2.24 8.61
C TYR A 181 -19.43 -0.78 8.14
N GLU A 182 -20.26 -0.43 7.15
CA GLU A 182 -20.36 0.93 6.61
C GLU A 182 -21.00 1.89 7.63
N GLU A 183 -22.07 1.47 8.30
CA GLU A 183 -22.79 2.30 9.28
C GLU A 183 -21.92 2.69 10.50
N LEU A 184 -20.89 1.88 10.82
CA LEU A 184 -19.93 2.21 11.87
C LEU A 184 -19.18 3.51 11.63
N TYR A 185 -18.82 3.82 10.37
CA TYR A 185 -18.03 5.01 10.05
C TYR A 185 -18.75 6.01 9.15
N ASP A 186 -19.84 5.62 8.49
CA ASP A 186 -20.63 6.47 7.61
C ASP A 186 -21.95 6.92 8.25
N ASN A 187 -21.85 7.47 9.46
CA ASN A 187 -22.98 8.05 10.18
C ASN A 187 -22.82 9.57 10.35
N GLU A 188 -23.82 10.24 10.90
CA GLU A 188 -23.79 11.68 11.15
C GLU A 188 -23.01 12.07 12.40
N LEU A 189 -22.67 11.09 13.25
CA LEU A 189 -22.05 11.32 14.56
C LEU A 189 -20.53 11.51 14.45
N ILE A 190 -19.89 10.83 13.51
CA ILE A 190 -18.44 10.87 13.33
C ILE A 190 -17.99 12.24 12.81
N LYS A 191 -16.82 12.71 13.28
CA LYS A 191 -16.23 13.94 12.77
C LYS A 191 -15.91 13.81 11.28
N ALA A 192 -16.29 14.84 10.52
CA ALA A 192 -16.16 14.89 9.06
C ALA A 192 -14.77 14.49 8.54
N GLY A 193 -13.70 14.94 9.20
CA GLY A 193 -12.33 14.61 8.80
C GLY A 193 -11.99 13.12 8.89
N TYR A 194 -12.46 12.43 9.93
CA TYR A 194 -12.27 10.97 10.05
C TYR A 194 -13.22 10.22 9.12
N LYS A 195 -14.46 10.70 8.98
CA LYS A 195 -15.45 10.16 8.05
C LYS A 195 -14.93 10.10 6.62
N GLU A 196 -14.32 11.17 6.13
CA GLU A 196 -13.74 11.24 4.78
C GLU A 196 -12.62 10.22 4.59
N VAL A 197 -11.73 10.08 5.59
CA VAL A 197 -10.63 9.10 5.53
C VAL A 197 -11.14 7.67 5.49
N LEU A 198 -12.14 7.34 6.31
CA LEU A 198 -12.70 5.98 6.37
C LEU A 198 -13.47 5.63 5.09
N ARG A 199 -14.25 6.58 4.55
CA ARG A 199 -14.86 6.43 3.22
C ARG A 199 -13.83 6.24 2.11
N LYS A 200 -12.70 6.96 2.13
CA LYS A 200 -11.62 6.76 1.15
C LYS A 200 -10.99 5.39 1.26
N LEU A 201 -10.73 4.90 2.47
CA LEU A 201 -10.22 3.55 2.69
C LEU A 201 -11.19 2.50 2.13
N ASP A 202 -12.49 2.67 2.36
CA ASP A 202 -13.53 1.79 1.85
C ASP A 202 -13.61 1.78 0.31
N ASN A 203 -13.60 2.97 -0.28
CA ASN A 203 -13.62 3.13 -1.74
C ASN A 203 -12.43 2.42 -2.41
N ILE A 204 -11.23 2.52 -1.83
CA ILE A 204 -10.05 1.82 -2.35
C ILE A 204 -10.27 0.31 -2.36
N CYS A 205 -10.92 -0.23 -1.33
CA CYS A 205 -11.21 -1.66 -1.23
C CYS A 205 -12.25 -2.13 -2.25
N ASN A 206 -13.24 -1.28 -2.57
CA ASN A 206 -14.38 -1.64 -3.43
C ASN A 206 -14.16 -1.32 -4.92
N THR A 207 -13.09 -0.62 -5.29
CA THR A 207 -12.78 -0.33 -6.70
C THR A 207 -12.21 -1.59 -7.36
N GLU A 208 -12.86 -2.15 -8.39
CA GLU A 208 -12.35 -3.28 -9.20
C GLU A 208 -11.14 -2.91 -10.07
#